data_AF-A0A2E5FFI2-F1
#
_entry.id   AF-A0A2E5FFI2-F1
#
_cell.length_a   1.000
_cell.length_b   1.000
_cell.length_c   1.000
_cell.angle_alpha   90.00
_cell.angle_beta   90.00
_cell.angle_gamma   90.00
#
_symmetry.space_group_name_H-M   'P 1'
#
loop_
_entity.id
_entity.type
_entity.pdbx_description
1 polymer ?
#
loop_
_entity_poly.entity_id
_entity_poly.type
_entity_poly.pdbx_seq_one_letter_code
_entity_poly.pdbx_strand_id
1 'polypeptide(L)'
;MIRMINMPMPKADILVVDDNEMNVRVLEALLLSRGHDVRVARDGEEALKQIGEKHPDLVLLDIMMPKIDGFQVLEEIRSNKETELIPIILLTALSDIDSNVKGIELGADDFITKPFNKSLLMARVRNLLRGKNLLDELESVDAVIAMTAKIIEAKDKYTEGHVERVTEYAVKLGEAAGLEEWDLRNLKRGALLHDLGKIAVPDAVLNKEGKLSEEEWKHILLHPSIGADILQDLKSLKAVVDIVLHHHEKLDGSGYPDKLKGDEITKESRIMAIADIYDALTTTRSYKKSMSPETAIRILQEEAQAGKLDSELVMLFSRLVKDGKFDAISE
;
A
#
# COMPACT_ATOMS: atom_id res chain seq x y z
N MET A 1 20.15 -4.26 25.60
CA MET A 1 19.81 -3.22 24.61
C MET A 1 21.07 -2.81 23.81
N ILE A 2 21.74 -3.76 23.14
CA ILE A 2 22.90 -3.51 22.27
C ILE A 2 22.96 -4.68 21.26
N ARG A 3 22.29 -4.56 20.11
CA ARG A 3 22.49 -5.51 18.99
C ARG A 3 22.08 -5.00 17.60
N MET A 4 21.47 -3.82 17.48
CA MET A 4 21.05 -3.26 16.17
C MET A 4 22.14 -2.49 15.42
N ILE A 5 23.31 -2.23 16.01
CA ILE A 5 24.35 -1.39 15.38
C ILE A 5 25.20 -2.19 14.36
N ASN A 6 25.15 -3.52 14.39
CA ASN A 6 26.04 -4.39 13.61
C ASN A 6 25.31 -5.39 12.69
N MET A 7 24.09 -5.09 12.22
CA MET A 7 23.55 -5.83 11.08
C MET A 7 24.35 -5.42 9.83
N PRO A 8 24.90 -6.39 9.06
CA PRO A 8 25.51 -6.08 7.78
C PRO A 8 24.45 -5.38 6.92
N MET A 9 24.81 -4.24 6.32
CA MET A 9 23.89 -3.60 5.39
C MET A 9 23.63 -4.55 4.24
N PRO A 10 22.36 -4.73 3.82
CA PRO A 10 22.08 -5.46 2.61
C PRO A 10 22.82 -4.79 1.44
N LYS A 11 23.25 -5.63 0.49
CA LYS A 11 23.80 -5.17 -0.77
C LYS A 11 22.79 -4.24 -1.44
N ALA A 12 23.25 -3.11 -1.97
CA ALA A 12 22.42 -2.10 -2.61
C ALA A 12 23.00 -1.75 -3.98
N ASP A 13 22.14 -1.42 -4.94
CA ASP A 13 22.48 -0.90 -6.26
C ASP A 13 22.53 0.64 -6.22
N ILE A 14 23.72 1.21 -6.31
CA ILE A 14 23.93 2.65 -6.16
C ILE A 14 24.35 3.23 -7.51
N LEU A 15 23.61 4.24 -7.97
CA LEU A 15 23.95 4.98 -9.18
C LEU A 15 24.84 6.18 -8.83
N VAL A 16 26.03 6.24 -9.40
CA VAL A 16 26.94 7.38 -9.31
C VAL A 16 26.85 8.18 -10.60
N VAL A 17 26.51 9.45 -10.49
CA VAL A 17 26.37 10.36 -11.63
C VAL A 17 27.37 11.50 -11.46
N ASP A 18 28.45 11.47 -12.22
CA ASP A 18 29.51 12.51 -12.19
C ASP A 18 30.34 12.42 -13.50
N ASP A 19 30.53 13.55 -14.17
CA ASP A 19 31.25 13.63 -15.44
C ASP A 19 32.78 13.51 -15.24
N ASN A 20 33.27 13.71 -14.02
CA ASN A 20 34.68 13.61 -13.68
C ASN A 20 35.07 12.16 -13.36
N GLU A 21 35.94 11.59 -14.20
CA GLU A 21 36.44 10.22 -14.03
C GLU A 21 37.09 9.96 -12.67
N MET A 22 37.80 10.93 -12.09
CA MET A 22 38.49 10.75 -10.82
C MET A 22 37.50 10.62 -9.66
N ASN A 23 36.44 11.45 -9.67
CA ASN A 23 35.39 11.39 -8.65
C ASN A 23 34.68 10.04 -8.71
N VAL A 24 34.28 9.61 -9.90
CA VAL A 24 33.62 8.31 -10.11
C VAL A 24 34.47 7.16 -9.60
N ARG A 25 35.75 7.10 -9.98
CA ARG A 25 36.66 6.02 -9.53
C ARG A 25 36.78 5.98 -8.01
N VAL A 26 36.84 7.13 -7.35
CA VAL A 26 36.89 7.20 -5.88
C VAL A 26 35.59 6.69 -5.27
N LEU A 27 34.44 7.18 -5.73
CA LEU A 27 33.13 6.77 -5.21
C LEU A 27 32.87 5.28 -5.43
N GLU A 28 33.11 4.79 -6.64
CA GLU A 28 32.99 3.38 -7.00
C GLU A 28 33.86 2.49 -6.12
N ALA A 29 35.15 2.80 -5.96
CA ALA A 29 36.04 2.03 -5.10
C ALA A 29 35.57 2.01 -3.64
N LEU A 30 35.07 3.14 -3.12
CA LEU A 30 34.57 3.22 -1.76
C LEU A 30 33.30 2.38 -1.54
N LEU A 31 32.36 2.43 -2.49
CA LEU A 31 31.08 1.72 -2.41
C LEU A 31 31.24 0.21 -2.64
N LEU A 32 32.00 -0.20 -3.66
CA LEU A 32 32.32 -1.60 -3.93
C LEU A 32 33.04 -2.25 -2.74
N SER A 33 33.95 -1.52 -2.06
CA SER A 33 34.63 -2.01 -0.85
C SER A 33 33.69 -2.33 0.33
N ARG A 34 32.43 -1.89 0.24
CA ARG A 34 31.37 -2.16 1.23
C ARG A 34 30.34 -3.17 0.74
N GLY A 35 30.56 -3.77 -0.43
CA GLY A 35 29.73 -4.83 -0.98
C GLY A 35 28.50 -4.36 -1.75
N HIS A 36 28.39 -3.06 -2.05
CA HIS A 36 27.34 -2.52 -2.91
C HIS A 36 27.62 -2.80 -4.39
N ASP A 37 26.58 -2.89 -5.21
CA ASP A 37 26.71 -2.78 -6.66
C ASP A 37 26.74 -1.30 -7.04
N VAL A 38 27.57 -0.94 -8.01
CA VAL A 38 27.71 0.44 -8.45
C VAL A 38 27.46 0.51 -9.95
N ARG A 39 26.52 1.35 -10.34
CA ARG A 39 26.34 1.80 -11.72
C ARG A 39 26.86 3.22 -11.85
N VAL A 40 27.28 3.58 -13.05
CA VAL A 40 27.86 4.90 -13.33
C VAL A 40 27.14 5.51 -14.52
N ALA A 41 26.79 6.78 -14.39
CA ALA A 41 26.39 7.65 -15.49
C ALA A 41 27.32 8.88 -15.55
N ARG A 42 27.58 9.37 -16.75
CA ARG A 42 28.52 10.49 -17.00
C ARG A 42 27.83 11.83 -17.25
N ASP A 43 26.52 11.82 -17.45
CA ASP A 43 25.69 13.01 -17.57
C ASP A 43 24.25 12.71 -17.13
N GLY A 44 23.41 13.75 -17.07
CA GLY A 44 22.03 13.60 -16.64
C GLY A 44 21.13 12.79 -17.58
N GLU A 45 21.40 12.77 -18.89
CA GLU A 45 20.62 11.98 -19.86
C GLU A 45 20.85 10.48 -19.64
N GLU A 46 22.11 10.09 -19.46
CA GLU A 46 22.48 8.71 -19.15
C GLU A 46 21.91 8.28 -17.79
N ALA A 47 21.94 9.18 -16.79
CA ALA A 47 21.38 8.91 -15.47
C ALA A 47 19.88 8.61 -15.54
N LEU A 48 19.10 9.49 -16.17
CA LEU A 48 17.65 9.32 -16.29
C LEU A 48 17.29 8.05 -17.08
N LYS A 49 18.04 7.75 -18.16
CA LYS A 49 17.87 6.50 -18.90
C LYS A 49 18.10 5.27 -18.01
N GLN A 50 19.22 5.24 -17.28
CA GLN A 50 19.55 4.11 -16.42
C GLN A 50 18.60 3.96 -15.24
N ILE A 51 18.06 5.06 -14.70
CA ILE A 51 17.03 5.04 -13.66
C ILE A 51 15.75 4.41 -14.22
N GLY A 52 15.29 4.84 -15.40
CA GLY A 52 14.09 4.28 -16.03
C GLY A 52 14.21 2.79 -16.42
N GLU A 53 15.43 2.31 -16.74
CA GLU A 53 15.66 0.88 -17.00
C GLU A 53 15.64 0.03 -15.72
N LYS A 54 16.19 0.56 -14.62
CA LYS A 54 16.21 -0.11 -13.31
C LYS A 54 16.41 0.92 -12.20
N HIS A 55 15.49 0.97 -11.26
CA HIS A 55 15.54 1.93 -10.15
C HIS A 55 16.71 1.59 -9.22
N PRO A 56 17.66 2.51 -9.00
CA PRO A 56 18.71 2.32 -7.99
C PRO A 56 18.15 2.50 -6.57
N ASP A 57 18.83 1.91 -5.59
CA ASP A 57 18.52 2.06 -4.17
C ASP A 57 18.98 3.41 -3.60
N LEU A 58 19.94 4.08 -4.27
CA LEU A 58 20.44 5.41 -3.94
C LEU A 58 21.15 6.03 -5.15
N VAL A 59 21.03 7.35 -5.31
CA VAL A 59 21.78 8.13 -6.32
C VAL A 59 22.76 9.07 -5.64
N LEU A 60 24.02 9.03 -6.06
CA LEU A 60 25.02 10.06 -5.78
C LEU A 60 25.12 10.94 -7.03
N LEU A 61 24.64 12.18 -6.93
CA LEU A 61 24.40 13.04 -8.10
C LEU A 61 25.25 14.29 -8.05
N ASP A 62 26.17 14.45 -9.00
CA ASP A 62 26.86 15.71 -9.19
C ASP A 62 25.90 16.80 -9.67
N ILE A 63 26.06 18.00 -9.14
CA ILE A 63 25.25 19.15 -9.54
C ILE A 63 25.72 19.68 -10.90
N MET A 64 27.03 19.76 -11.09
CA MET A 64 27.63 20.46 -12.23
C MET A 64 28.06 19.47 -13.30
N MET A 65 27.19 19.22 -14.28
CA MET A 65 27.44 18.29 -15.38
C MET A 65 27.04 18.90 -16.73
N PRO A 66 27.62 18.44 -17.86
CA PRO A 66 27.20 18.88 -19.18
C PRO A 66 25.78 18.43 -19.52
N LYS A 67 25.15 19.16 -20.45
CA LYS A 67 23.78 18.94 -20.95
C LYS A 67 22.69 19.18 -19.90
N ILE A 68 22.38 18.17 -19.09
CA ILE A 68 21.36 18.18 -18.05
C ILE A 68 22.10 18.21 -16.72
N ASP A 69 21.87 19.27 -15.95
CA ASP A 69 22.51 19.43 -14.65
C ASP A 69 21.83 18.56 -13.57
N GLY A 70 22.48 18.41 -12.41
CA GLY A 70 21.97 17.57 -11.33
C GLY A 70 20.64 18.06 -10.73
N PHE A 71 20.33 19.35 -10.83
CA PHE A 71 19.03 19.86 -10.35
C PHE A 71 17.89 19.46 -11.27
N GLN A 72 18.11 19.49 -12.59
CA GLN A 72 17.13 19.03 -13.56
C GLN A 72 16.88 17.53 -13.44
N VAL A 73 17.93 16.73 -13.22
CA VAL A 73 17.78 15.28 -12.95
C VAL A 73 16.97 15.05 -11.67
N LEU A 74 17.25 15.80 -10.60
CA LEU A 74 16.51 15.71 -9.34
C LEU A 74 15.02 16.06 -9.54
N GLU A 75 14.72 17.13 -10.26
CA GLU A 75 13.34 17.56 -10.54
C GLU A 75 12.56 16.49 -11.32
N GLU A 76 13.17 15.91 -12.37
CA GLU A 76 12.55 14.83 -13.14
C GLU A 76 12.24 13.62 -12.25
N ILE A 77 13.20 13.18 -11.42
CA ILE A 77 13.01 12.05 -10.49
C ILE A 77 11.87 12.33 -9.49
N ARG A 78 11.79 13.55 -8.96
CA ARG A 78 10.76 13.93 -7.97
C ARG A 78 9.38 14.14 -8.57
N SER A 79 9.29 14.42 -9.87
CA SER A 79 8.01 14.60 -10.56
C SER A 79 7.31 13.27 -10.94
N ASN A 80 8.03 12.14 -10.90
CA ASN A 80 7.50 10.83 -11.23
C ASN A 80 7.24 9.97 -9.98
N LYS A 81 6.00 9.49 -9.83
CA LYS A 81 5.55 8.66 -8.70
C LYS A 81 6.35 7.37 -8.47
N GLU A 82 6.89 6.78 -9.53
CA GLU A 82 7.65 5.53 -9.40
C GLU A 82 9.09 5.76 -8.93
N THR A 83 9.59 6.99 -9.04
CA THR A 83 10.98 7.36 -8.72
C THR A 83 11.10 8.41 -7.60
N GLU A 84 10.00 9.05 -7.19
CA GLU A 84 10.02 10.18 -6.24
C GLU A 84 10.62 9.83 -4.88
N LEU A 85 10.60 8.54 -4.49
CA LEU A 85 11.14 8.03 -3.22
C LEU A 85 12.59 7.54 -3.30
N ILE A 86 13.24 7.55 -4.47
CA ILE A 86 14.65 7.16 -4.59
C ILE A 86 15.50 8.16 -3.79
N PRO A 87 16.32 7.71 -2.82
CA PRO A 87 17.12 8.64 -2.04
C PRO A 87 18.27 9.21 -2.87
N ILE A 88 18.43 10.54 -2.85
CA ILE A 88 19.42 11.28 -3.63
C ILE A 88 20.33 12.07 -2.69
N ILE A 89 21.63 11.87 -2.85
CA ILE A 89 22.67 12.69 -2.23
C ILE A 89 23.32 13.56 -3.31
N LEU A 90 23.20 14.87 -3.18
CA LEU A 90 23.87 15.81 -4.08
C LEU A 90 25.36 15.93 -3.76
N LEU A 91 26.20 15.92 -4.78
CA LEU A 91 27.64 16.15 -4.66
C LEU A 91 27.93 17.60 -5.04
N THR A 92 28.43 18.38 -4.06
CA THR A 92 28.54 19.84 -4.18
C THR A 92 29.98 20.32 -4.06
N ALA A 93 30.27 21.53 -4.54
CA ALA A 93 31.57 22.18 -4.28
C ALA A 93 31.61 22.79 -2.86
N LEU A 94 32.82 22.93 -2.30
CA LEU A 94 33.09 23.42 -0.93
C LEU A 94 32.47 24.78 -0.57
N SER A 95 32.11 25.61 -1.55
CA SER A 95 31.69 27.02 -1.35
C SER A 95 30.27 27.34 -1.81
N ASP A 96 29.44 26.33 -2.07
CA ASP A 96 28.14 26.54 -2.73
C ASP A 96 26.95 26.33 -1.78
N ILE A 97 26.76 27.28 -0.86
CA ILE A 97 25.65 27.29 0.10
C ILE A 97 24.31 27.45 -0.65
N ASP A 98 24.28 28.29 -1.69
CA ASP A 98 23.06 28.57 -2.47
C ASP A 98 22.58 27.33 -3.22
N SER A 99 23.50 26.53 -3.78
CA SER A 99 23.13 25.23 -4.38
C SER A 99 22.64 24.21 -3.35
N ASN A 100 23.16 24.20 -2.12
CA ASN A 100 22.64 23.32 -1.08
C ASN A 100 21.20 23.71 -0.70
N VAL A 101 20.92 25.02 -0.56
CA VAL A 101 19.56 25.51 -0.30
C VAL A 101 18.61 25.12 -1.42
N LYS A 102 18.99 25.39 -2.68
CA LYS A 102 18.21 24.99 -3.86
C LYS A 102 17.95 23.49 -3.91
N GLY A 103 18.96 22.67 -3.61
CA GLY A 103 18.83 21.21 -3.59
C GLY A 103 17.84 20.70 -2.56
N ILE A 104 17.83 21.30 -1.36
CA ILE A 104 16.86 20.97 -0.31
C ILE A 104 15.44 21.34 -0.75
N GLU A 105 15.25 22.53 -1.35
CA GLU A 105 13.95 22.99 -1.86
C GLU A 105 13.40 22.08 -2.97
N LEU A 106 14.29 21.52 -3.79
CA LEU A 106 13.95 20.54 -4.84
C LEU A 106 13.80 19.10 -4.32
N GLY A 107 13.97 18.88 -3.01
CA GLY A 107 13.72 17.59 -2.37
C GLY A 107 14.90 16.61 -2.38
N ALA A 108 16.15 17.08 -2.44
CA ALA A 108 17.31 16.23 -2.16
C ALA A 108 17.32 15.77 -0.69
N ASP A 109 17.69 14.51 -0.46
CA ASP A 109 17.69 13.91 0.88
C ASP A 109 18.94 14.30 1.70
N ASP A 110 20.06 14.53 1.01
CA ASP A 110 21.30 14.94 1.64
C ASP A 110 22.28 15.57 0.63
N PHE A 111 23.41 16.09 1.14
CA PHE A 111 24.50 16.61 0.32
C PHE A 111 25.88 16.30 0.89
N ILE A 112 26.87 16.21 -0.01
CA ILE A 112 28.28 15.97 0.31
C ILE A 112 29.17 16.90 -0.50
N THR A 113 29.99 17.67 0.21
CA THR A 113 30.99 18.54 -0.39
C THR A 113 32.20 17.76 -0.92
N LYS A 114 32.67 18.12 -2.11
CA LYS A 114 33.95 17.69 -2.70
C LYS A 114 35.11 18.51 -2.10
N PRO A 115 36.26 17.92 -1.76
CA PRO A 115 36.62 16.50 -1.89
C PRO A 115 35.96 15.62 -0.82
N PHE A 116 35.62 14.38 -1.19
CA PHE A 116 34.81 13.51 -0.34
C PHE A 116 35.53 13.06 0.93
N ASN A 117 34.90 13.31 2.08
CA ASN A 117 35.28 12.63 3.32
C ASN A 117 34.68 11.21 3.32
N LYS A 118 35.54 10.18 3.23
CA LYS A 118 35.11 8.77 3.20
C LYS A 118 34.17 8.39 4.34
N SER A 119 34.46 8.83 5.56
CA SER A 119 33.66 8.45 6.74
C SER A 119 32.29 9.10 6.69
N LEU A 120 32.22 10.38 6.31
CA LEU A 120 30.96 11.12 6.17
C LEU A 120 30.09 10.53 5.04
N LEU A 121 30.67 10.33 3.85
CA LEU A 121 29.97 9.73 2.71
C LEU A 121 29.32 8.39 3.09
N MET A 122 30.09 7.51 3.73
CA MET A 122 29.60 6.19 4.10
C MET A 122 28.56 6.24 5.22
N ALA A 123 28.64 7.23 6.12
CA ALA A 123 27.63 7.44 7.14
C ALA A 123 26.29 7.89 6.54
N ARG A 124 26.31 8.83 5.59
CA ARG A 124 25.12 9.33 4.89
C ARG A 124 24.47 8.28 4.01
N VAL A 125 25.26 7.60 3.17
CA VAL A 125 24.81 6.46 2.34
C VAL A 125 24.13 5.40 3.21
N ARG A 126 24.75 5.03 4.35
CA ARG A 126 24.15 4.06 5.29
C ARG A 126 22.82 4.55 5.87
N ASN A 127 22.72 5.83 6.21
CA ASN A 127 21.51 6.37 6.82
C ASN A 127 20.33 6.35 5.83
N LEU A 128 20.56 6.82 4.60
CA LEU A 128 19.52 6.84 3.57
C LEU A 128 19.12 5.43 3.11
N LEU A 129 20.09 4.53 2.91
CA LEU A 129 19.77 3.13 2.58
C LEU A 129 18.96 2.44 3.69
N ARG A 130 19.20 2.77 4.96
CA ARG A 130 18.34 2.26 6.06
C ARG A 130 16.92 2.79 5.98
N GLY A 131 16.75 4.08 5.70
CA GLY A 131 15.43 4.69 5.49
C GLY A 131 14.69 4.02 4.33
N LYS A 132 15.38 3.85 3.19
CA LYS A 132 14.84 3.17 2.00
C LYS A 132 14.43 1.73 2.29
N ASN A 133 15.29 0.94 2.94
CA ASN A 133 14.94 -0.44 3.31
C ASN A 133 13.71 -0.52 4.22
N LEU A 134 13.51 0.44 5.13
CA LEU A 134 12.31 0.49 5.96
C LEU A 134 11.05 0.81 5.12
N LEU A 135 11.16 1.67 4.11
CA LEU A 135 10.07 1.94 3.17
C LEU A 135 9.75 0.69 2.34
N ASP A 136 10.76 0.00 1.81
CA ASP A 136 10.56 -1.26 1.09
C ASP A 136 9.95 -2.35 1.97
N GLU A 137 10.36 -2.44 3.24
CA GLU A 137 9.77 -3.37 4.21
C GLU A 137 8.27 -3.07 4.43
N LEU A 138 7.86 -1.81 4.41
CA LEU A 138 6.44 -1.44 4.49
C LEU A 138 5.67 -1.91 3.25
N GLU A 139 6.24 -1.77 2.05
CA GLU A 139 5.64 -2.33 0.82
C GLU A 139 5.56 -3.86 0.88
N SER A 140 6.59 -4.51 1.43
CA SER A 140 6.62 -5.96 1.64
C SER A 140 5.50 -6.44 2.58
N VAL A 141 5.11 -5.65 3.59
CA VAL A 141 4.02 -6.04 4.50
C VAL A 141 2.69 -6.11 3.74
N ASP A 142 2.39 -5.15 2.87
CA ASP A 142 1.16 -5.15 2.07
C ASP A 142 1.14 -6.33 1.09
N ALA A 143 2.30 -6.69 0.51
CA ALA A 143 2.43 -7.88 -0.33
C ALA A 143 2.17 -9.18 0.44
N VAL A 144 2.67 -9.30 1.68
CA VAL A 144 2.41 -10.46 2.56
C VAL A 144 0.94 -10.53 2.97
N ILE A 145 0.32 -9.39 3.27
CA ILE A 145 -1.12 -9.29 3.56
C ILE A 145 -1.94 -9.77 2.36
N ALA A 146 -1.65 -9.26 1.15
CA ALA A 146 -2.33 -9.67 -0.07
C ALA A 146 -2.14 -11.17 -0.36
N MET A 147 -0.94 -11.71 -0.16
CA MET A 147 -0.68 -13.15 -0.31
C MET A 147 -1.51 -13.98 0.68
N THR A 148 -1.62 -13.52 1.93
CA THR A 148 -2.41 -14.20 2.97
C THR A 148 -3.88 -14.21 2.61
N ALA A 149 -4.41 -13.08 2.14
CA ALA A 149 -5.78 -12.96 1.66
C ALA A 149 -6.08 -13.97 0.53
N LYS A 150 -5.17 -14.09 -0.46
CA LYS A 150 -5.29 -15.06 -1.55
C LYS A 150 -5.32 -16.52 -1.08
N ILE A 151 -4.57 -16.85 -0.02
CA ILE A 151 -4.57 -18.20 0.55
C ILE A 151 -5.95 -18.50 1.18
N ILE A 152 -6.54 -17.54 1.88
CA ILE A 152 -7.87 -17.68 2.47
C ILE A 152 -8.94 -17.78 1.38
N GLU A 153 -8.85 -16.94 0.35
CA GLU A 153 -9.75 -16.97 -0.80
C GLU A 153 -9.68 -18.31 -1.55
N ALA A 154 -8.49 -18.88 -1.75
CA ALA A 154 -8.32 -20.18 -2.39
C ALA A 154 -8.98 -21.35 -1.62
N LYS A 155 -9.25 -21.17 -0.32
CA LYS A 155 -10.00 -22.14 0.51
C LYS A 155 -11.51 -22.07 0.27
N ASP A 156 -12.02 -20.91 -0.13
CA ASP A 156 -13.42 -20.64 -0.43
C ASP A 156 -13.65 -20.66 -1.95
N LYS A 157 -14.21 -21.76 -2.47
CA LYS A 157 -14.37 -21.98 -3.91
C LYS A 157 -15.26 -20.94 -4.61
N TYR A 158 -15.93 -20.07 -3.86
CA TYR A 158 -16.93 -19.13 -4.38
C TYR A 158 -16.47 -17.67 -4.36
N THR A 159 -15.24 -17.42 -3.93
CA THR A 159 -14.72 -16.06 -3.76
C THR A 159 -13.63 -15.70 -4.77
N GLU A 160 -13.43 -16.40 -5.90
CA GLU A 160 -12.34 -16.03 -6.82
C GLU A 160 -12.41 -14.55 -7.28
N GLY A 161 -11.33 -13.80 -7.00
CA GLY A 161 -11.20 -12.38 -7.28
C GLY A 161 -12.08 -11.46 -6.41
N HIS A 162 -12.80 -12.01 -5.43
CA HIS A 162 -13.66 -11.25 -4.52
C HIS A 162 -12.87 -10.25 -3.70
N VAL A 163 -11.73 -10.70 -3.17
CA VAL A 163 -10.88 -9.88 -2.32
C VAL A 163 -10.40 -8.64 -3.09
N GLU A 164 -9.94 -8.81 -4.34
CA GLU A 164 -9.51 -7.70 -5.19
C GLU A 164 -10.66 -6.72 -5.48
N ARG A 165 -11.82 -7.22 -5.91
CA ARG A 165 -12.98 -6.37 -6.25
C ARG A 165 -13.49 -5.58 -5.05
N VAL A 166 -13.69 -6.24 -3.90
CA VAL A 166 -14.13 -5.59 -2.65
C VAL A 166 -13.12 -4.54 -2.20
N THR A 167 -11.82 -4.84 -2.29
CA THR A 167 -10.77 -3.87 -1.95
C THR A 167 -10.85 -2.63 -2.82
N GLU A 168 -11.05 -2.79 -4.12
CA GLU A 168 -11.15 -1.66 -5.04
C GLU A 168 -12.43 -0.84 -4.83
N TYR A 169 -13.57 -1.50 -4.61
CA TYR A 169 -14.83 -0.83 -4.24
C TYR A 169 -14.69 -0.02 -2.96
N ALA A 170 -14.12 -0.61 -1.92
CA ALA A 170 -13.94 0.03 -0.62
C ALA A 170 -13.01 1.24 -0.71
N VAL A 171 -11.84 1.10 -1.35
CA VAL A 171 -10.86 2.19 -1.49
C VAL A 171 -11.45 3.36 -2.28
N LYS A 172 -12.08 3.11 -3.43
CA LYS A 172 -12.72 4.17 -4.23
C LYS A 172 -13.86 4.88 -3.49
N LEU A 173 -14.64 4.13 -2.70
CA LEU A 173 -15.67 4.73 -1.85
C LEU A 173 -15.05 5.57 -0.72
N GLY A 174 -13.97 5.08 -0.10
CA GLY A 174 -13.23 5.80 0.92
C GLY A 174 -12.64 7.12 0.41
N GLU A 175 -12.06 7.11 -0.79
CA GLU A 175 -11.54 8.31 -1.46
C GLU A 175 -12.66 9.32 -1.70
N ALA A 176 -13.79 8.88 -2.28
CA ALA A 176 -14.95 9.73 -2.53
C ALA A 176 -15.59 10.26 -1.23
N ALA A 177 -15.45 9.51 -0.13
CA ALA A 177 -15.90 9.91 1.20
C ALA A 177 -14.90 10.80 1.95
N GLY A 178 -13.73 11.11 1.36
CA GLY A 178 -12.73 12.00 1.92
C GLY A 178 -11.92 11.39 3.08
N LEU A 179 -11.67 10.08 3.07
CA LEU A 179 -10.71 9.47 3.99
C LEU A 179 -9.28 9.99 3.71
N GLU A 180 -8.50 10.19 4.76
CA GLU A 180 -7.08 10.55 4.64
C GLU A 180 -6.25 9.35 4.18
N GLU A 181 -5.02 9.59 3.70
CA GLU A 181 -4.14 8.54 3.17
C GLU A 181 -3.90 7.40 4.17
N TRP A 182 -3.77 7.75 5.46
CA TRP A 182 -3.59 6.76 6.53
C TRP A 182 -4.82 5.84 6.68
N ASP A 183 -6.03 6.41 6.65
CA ASP A 183 -7.28 5.66 6.81
C ASP A 183 -7.59 4.85 5.55
N LEU A 184 -7.28 5.37 4.35
CA LEU A 184 -7.35 4.63 3.10
C LEU A 184 -6.44 3.40 3.10
N ARG A 185 -5.22 3.54 3.65
CA ARG A 185 -4.28 2.42 3.78
C ARG A 185 -4.81 1.36 4.74
N ASN A 186 -5.40 1.77 5.86
CA ASN A 186 -6.03 0.84 6.81
C ASN A 186 -7.27 0.17 6.21
N LEU A 187 -8.10 0.92 5.48
CA LEU A 187 -9.26 0.40 4.77
C LEU A 187 -8.85 -0.64 3.72
N LYS A 188 -7.82 -0.37 2.92
CA LYS A 188 -7.26 -1.33 1.96
C LYS A 188 -6.81 -2.62 2.65
N ARG A 189 -6.08 -2.52 3.76
CA ARG A 189 -5.64 -3.68 4.55
C ARG A 189 -6.81 -4.43 5.18
N GLY A 190 -7.80 -3.72 5.68
CA GLY A 190 -9.03 -4.29 6.22
C GLY A 190 -9.83 -5.02 5.16
N ALA A 191 -9.93 -4.47 3.95
CA ALA A 191 -10.58 -5.14 2.83
C ALA A 191 -9.87 -6.43 2.42
N LEU A 192 -8.53 -6.44 2.39
CA LEU A 192 -7.77 -7.66 2.12
C LEU A 192 -7.96 -8.73 3.21
N LEU A 193 -8.13 -8.32 4.46
CA LEU A 193 -8.13 -9.23 5.62
C LEU A 193 -9.51 -9.50 6.22
N HIS A 194 -10.59 -8.91 5.71
CA HIS A 194 -11.93 -8.98 6.33
C HIS A 194 -12.40 -10.43 6.55
N ASP A 195 -12.05 -11.31 5.61
CA ASP A 195 -12.41 -12.71 5.62
C ASP A 195 -11.35 -13.64 6.26
N LEU A 196 -10.27 -13.11 6.84
CA LEU A 196 -9.15 -13.90 7.40
C LEU A 196 -9.61 -15.00 8.35
N GLY A 197 -10.64 -14.73 9.16
CA GLY A 197 -11.16 -15.71 10.11
C GLY A 197 -11.84 -16.92 9.48
N LYS A 198 -12.16 -16.91 8.18
CA LYS A 198 -12.65 -18.09 7.46
C LYS A 198 -11.67 -19.26 7.50
N ILE A 199 -10.40 -19.02 7.88
CA ILE A 199 -9.43 -20.09 8.15
C ILE A 199 -9.95 -21.12 9.16
N ALA A 200 -10.73 -20.68 10.16
CA ALA A 200 -11.27 -21.53 11.21
C ALA A 200 -12.62 -22.19 10.87
N VAL A 201 -13.25 -21.81 9.75
CA VAL A 201 -14.49 -22.42 9.29
C VAL A 201 -14.19 -23.78 8.66
N PRO A 202 -14.84 -24.88 9.07
CA PRO A 202 -14.61 -26.19 8.46
C PRO A 202 -14.93 -26.20 6.95
N ASP A 203 -14.10 -26.89 6.14
CA ASP A 203 -14.26 -26.93 4.68
C ASP A 203 -15.65 -27.44 4.24
N ALA A 204 -16.18 -28.42 4.97
CA ALA A 204 -17.50 -28.99 4.72
C ALA A 204 -18.65 -28.00 4.96
N VAL A 205 -18.41 -26.95 5.78
CA VAL A 205 -19.35 -25.85 6.01
C VAL A 205 -19.14 -24.77 4.96
N LEU A 206 -17.89 -24.33 4.78
CA LEU A 206 -17.54 -23.22 3.88
C LEU A 206 -17.92 -23.53 2.42
N ASN A 207 -17.68 -24.76 1.98
CA ASN A 207 -17.91 -25.21 0.60
C ASN A 207 -19.20 -26.05 0.44
N LYS A 208 -20.17 -25.94 1.37
CA LYS A 208 -21.40 -26.73 1.30
C LYS A 208 -22.28 -26.31 0.12
N GLU A 209 -22.70 -27.29 -0.68
CA GLU A 209 -23.70 -27.07 -1.72
C GLU A 209 -25.10 -26.99 -1.09
N GLY A 210 -25.70 -25.80 -1.11
CA GLY A 210 -27.06 -25.55 -0.61
C GLY A 210 -27.09 -24.74 0.69
N LYS A 211 -28.23 -24.79 1.40
CA LYS A 211 -28.41 -23.99 2.63
C LYS A 211 -27.64 -24.61 3.80
N LEU A 212 -26.99 -23.75 4.57
CA LEU A 212 -26.40 -24.09 5.87
C LEU A 212 -27.52 -24.32 6.90
N SER A 213 -27.32 -25.29 7.77
CA SER A 213 -28.10 -25.45 9.00
C SER A 213 -27.74 -24.35 10.01
N GLU A 214 -28.55 -24.18 11.05
CA GLU A 214 -28.28 -23.17 12.09
C GLU A 214 -26.93 -23.40 12.78
N GLU A 215 -26.56 -24.66 13.06
CA GLU A 215 -25.27 -24.99 13.68
C GLU A 215 -24.08 -24.71 12.73
N GLU A 216 -24.23 -25.00 11.44
CA GLU A 216 -23.20 -24.68 10.44
C GLU A 216 -23.07 -23.16 10.26
N TRP A 217 -24.18 -22.43 10.31
CA TRP A 217 -24.17 -20.96 10.22
C TRP A 217 -23.43 -20.31 11.39
N LYS A 218 -23.51 -20.88 12.60
CA LYS A 218 -22.73 -20.39 13.75
C LYS A 218 -21.23 -20.40 13.49
N HIS A 219 -20.72 -21.36 12.71
CA HIS A 219 -19.29 -21.35 12.34
C HIS A 219 -18.94 -20.17 11.43
N ILE A 220 -19.81 -19.81 10.49
CA ILE A 220 -19.60 -18.65 9.61
C ILE A 220 -19.63 -17.35 10.42
N LEU A 221 -20.57 -17.19 11.35
CA LEU A 221 -20.71 -15.98 12.16
C LEU A 221 -19.49 -15.64 13.04
N LEU A 222 -18.59 -16.61 13.28
CA LEU A 222 -17.41 -16.42 14.10
C LEU A 222 -16.21 -15.82 13.34
N HIS A 223 -16.23 -15.81 12.00
CA HIS A 223 -15.06 -15.38 11.24
C HIS A 223 -14.63 -13.92 11.50
N PRO A 224 -15.50 -12.93 11.77
CA PRO A 224 -15.02 -11.58 12.06
C PRO A 224 -14.24 -11.55 13.38
N SER A 225 -14.76 -12.20 14.42
CA SER A 225 -14.10 -12.30 15.74
C SER A 225 -12.79 -13.06 15.67
N ILE A 226 -12.74 -14.18 14.93
CA ILE A 226 -11.51 -14.95 14.75
C ILE A 226 -10.47 -14.15 13.94
N GLY A 227 -10.90 -13.44 12.89
CA GLY A 227 -10.03 -12.56 12.12
C GLY A 227 -9.44 -11.45 13.00
N ALA A 228 -10.27 -10.79 13.80
CA ALA A 228 -9.84 -9.79 14.77
C ALA A 228 -8.87 -10.37 15.80
N ASP A 229 -9.14 -11.55 16.36
CA ASP A 229 -8.30 -12.23 17.34
C ASP A 229 -6.90 -12.57 16.80
N ILE A 230 -6.81 -12.94 15.52
CA ILE A 230 -5.52 -13.19 14.84
C ILE A 230 -4.71 -11.89 14.71
N LEU A 231 -5.38 -10.76 14.49
CA LEU A 231 -4.76 -9.48 14.19
C LEU A 231 -4.45 -8.62 15.44
N GLN A 232 -5.15 -8.84 16.55
CA GLN A 232 -5.13 -7.94 17.72
C GLN A 232 -3.74 -7.71 18.34
N ASP A 233 -2.86 -8.70 18.26
CA ASP A 233 -1.50 -8.62 18.82
C ASP A 233 -0.52 -7.85 17.92
N LEU A 234 -0.90 -7.58 16.66
CA LEU A 234 -0.08 -6.86 15.69
C LEU A 234 -0.32 -5.36 15.81
N LYS A 235 0.59 -4.66 16.49
CA LYS A 235 0.50 -3.19 16.70
C LYS A 235 0.26 -2.40 15.41
N SER A 236 0.86 -2.81 14.30
CA SER A 236 0.72 -2.16 12.98
C SER A 236 -0.67 -2.32 12.35
N LEU A 237 -1.47 -3.28 12.82
CA LEU A 237 -2.80 -3.59 12.28
C LEU A 237 -3.92 -3.26 13.27
N LYS A 238 -3.62 -2.55 14.36
CA LYS A 238 -4.63 -2.22 15.38
C LYS A 238 -5.85 -1.47 14.79
N ALA A 239 -5.63 -0.54 13.86
CA ALA A 239 -6.71 0.19 13.18
C ALA A 239 -7.48 -0.67 12.15
N VAL A 240 -6.90 -1.81 11.75
CA VAL A 240 -7.51 -2.76 10.82
C VAL A 240 -8.44 -3.73 11.55
N VAL A 241 -8.20 -3.99 12.83
CA VAL A 241 -8.98 -4.92 13.65
C VAL A 241 -10.48 -4.58 13.65
N ASP A 242 -10.84 -3.31 13.86
CA ASP A 242 -12.24 -2.88 13.90
C ASP A 242 -12.94 -3.08 12.54
N ILE A 243 -12.20 -2.89 11.45
CA ILE A 243 -12.69 -3.12 10.09
C ILE A 243 -13.02 -4.59 9.89
N VAL A 244 -12.09 -5.48 10.25
CA VAL A 244 -12.28 -6.93 10.15
C VAL A 244 -13.37 -7.43 11.11
N LEU A 245 -13.45 -6.89 12.32
CA LEU A 245 -14.43 -7.33 13.32
C LEU A 245 -15.85 -6.91 12.96
N HIS A 246 -16.03 -5.69 12.42
CA HIS A 246 -17.34 -5.04 12.31
C HIS A 246 -17.84 -4.86 10.87
N HIS A 247 -17.19 -5.45 9.86
CA HIS A 247 -17.65 -5.33 8.45
C HIS A 247 -19.05 -5.94 8.19
N HIS A 248 -19.60 -6.72 9.12
CA HIS A 248 -20.97 -7.22 9.08
C HIS A 248 -21.93 -6.54 10.06
N GLU A 249 -21.47 -5.49 10.76
CA GLU A 249 -22.34 -4.65 11.57
C GLU A 249 -23.27 -3.81 10.71
N LYS A 250 -24.44 -3.45 11.27
CA LYS A 250 -25.46 -2.64 10.61
C LYS A 250 -25.85 -1.50 11.52
N LEU A 251 -26.13 -0.33 10.95
CA LEU A 251 -26.41 0.88 11.74
C LEU A 251 -27.62 0.74 12.69
N ASP A 252 -28.55 -0.17 12.39
CA ASP A 252 -29.72 -0.48 13.23
C ASP A 252 -29.43 -1.49 14.37
N GLY A 253 -28.23 -2.07 14.41
CA GLY A 253 -27.80 -3.10 15.36
C GLY A 253 -28.32 -4.51 15.03
N SER A 254 -28.82 -4.73 13.82
CA SER A 254 -29.20 -6.08 13.35
C SER A 254 -28.00 -6.90 12.84
N GLY A 255 -26.81 -6.29 12.78
CA GLY A 255 -25.56 -6.93 12.38
C GLY A 255 -24.93 -7.82 13.46
N TYR A 256 -23.67 -8.19 13.24
CA TYR A 256 -22.87 -9.04 14.12
C TYR A 256 -21.38 -8.69 13.98
N PRO A 257 -20.52 -9.03 14.95
CA PRO A 257 -20.77 -9.83 16.16
C PRO A 257 -21.31 -9.07 17.39
N ASP A 258 -21.02 -7.78 17.51
CA ASP A 258 -21.23 -6.97 18.71
C ASP A 258 -22.58 -6.24 18.72
N LYS A 259 -23.27 -6.18 17.57
CA LYS A 259 -24.57 -5.52 17.38
C LYS A 259 -24.51 -4.01 17.62
N LEU A 260 -23.43 -3.41 17.15
CA LEU A 260 -23.16 -1.98 17.24
C LEU A 260 -24.22 -1.16 16.49
N LYS A 261 -24.42 0.10 16.89
CA LYS A 261 -25.41 1.00 16.29
C LYS A 261 -24.82 2.34 15.92
N GLY A 262 -25.29 2.89 14.80
CA GLY A 262 -24.94 4.24 14.36
C GLY A 262 -23.44 4.52 14.45
N ASP A 263 -23.07 5.51 15.27
CA ASP A 263 -21.71 6.01 15.46
C ASP A 263 -20.76 5.11 16.26
N GLU A 264 -21.24 3.98 16.76
CA GLU A 264 -20.38 2.93 17.29
C GLU A 264 -19.61 2.19 16.18
N ILE A 265 -20.12 2.22 14.94
CA ILE A 265 -19.49 1.58 13.78
C ILE A 265 -18.63 2.62 13.06
N THR A 266 -17.32 2.33 12.93
CA THR A 266 -16.36 3.20 12.25
C THR A 266 -16.76 3.43 10.78
N LYS A 267 -16.32 4.55 10.21
CA LYS A 267 -16.64 4.90 8.82
C LYS A 267 -16.09 3.87 7.84
N GLU A 268 -14.91 3.34 8.13
CA GLU A 268 -14.23 2.28 7.39
C GLU A 268 -15.03 0.98 7.39
N SER A 269 -15.56 0.56 8.55
CA SER A 269 -16.41 -0.64 8.64
C SER A 269 -17.74 -0.47 7.89
N ARG A 270 -18.33 0.73 7.91
CA ARG A 270 -19.52 1.05 7.09
C ARG A 270 -19.23 0.97 5.59
N ILE A 271 -18.07 1.49 5.16
CA ILE A 271 -17.62 1.42 3.76
C ILE A 271 -17.42 -0.04 3.34
N MET A 272 -16.75 -0.83 4.19
CA MET A 272 -16.53 -2.26 3.94
C MET A 272 -17.83 -3.03 3.78
N ALA A 273 -18.81 -2.81 4.67
CA ALA A 273 -20.11 -3.47 4.58
C ALA A 273 -20.80 -3.20 3.24
N ILE A 274 -20.75 -1.96 2.75
CA ILE A 274 -21.34 -1.59 1.44
C ILE A 274 -20.62 -2.30 0.29
N ALA A 275 -19.27 -2.28 0.30
CA ALA A 275 -18.45 -2.89 -0.73
C ALA A 275 -18.65 -4.42 -0.82
N ASP A 276 -18.64 -5.11 0.32
CA ASP A 276 -18.85 -6.56 0.40
C ASP A 276 -20.26 -6.96 -0.03
N ILE A 277 -21.30 -6.25 0.45
CA ILE A 277 -22.69 -6.51 0.02
C ILE A 277 -22.82 -6.31 -1.49
N TYR A 278 -22.25 -5.24 -2.04
CA TYR A 278 -22.32 -5.00 -3.48
C TYR A 278 -21.70 -6.14 -4.28
N ASP A 279 -20.47 -6.56 -3.95
CA ASP A 279 -19.81 -7.67 -4.65
C ASP A 279 -20.61 -8.98 -4.54
N ALA A 280 -21.15 -9.26 -3.36
CA ALA A 280 -21.99 -10.43 -3.13
C ALA A 280 -23.31 -10.41 -3.94
N LEU A 281 -23.81 -9.23 -4.33
CA LEU A 281 -24.99 -9.08 -5.18
C LEU A 281 -24.66 -9.18 -6.67
N THR A 282 -23.50 -8.67 -7.10
CA THR A 282 -23.11 -8.58 -8.52
C THR A 282 -22.26 -9.76 -8.99
N THR A 283 -21.73 -10.58 -8.10
CA THR A 283 -20.92 -11.76 -8.45
C THR A 283 -21.78 -13.03 -8.49
N THR A 284 -21.52 -13.90 -9.47
CA THR A 284 -22.20 -15.20 -9.54
C THR A 284 -21.64 -16.15 -8.49
N ARG A 285 -22.51 -16.73 -7.66
CA ARG A 285 -22.15 -17.80 -6.72
C ARG A 285 -22.90 -19.07 -7.08
N SER A 286 -22.43 -20.23 -6.61
CA SER A 286 -23.02 -21.56 -6.88
C SER A 286 -24.53 -21.65 -6.61
N TYR A 287 -25.03 -20.85 -5.66
CA TYR A 287 -26.43 -20.80 -5.24
C TYR A 287 -27.22 -19.57 -5.73
N LYS A 288 -26.58 -18.60 -6.43
CA LYS A 288 -27.25 -17.34 -6.83
C LYS A 288 -26.65 -16.77 -8.12
N LYS A 289 -27.52 -16.52 -9.12
CA LYS A 289 -27.16 -15.78 -10.34
C LYS A 289 -26.84 -14.32 -9.98
N SER A 290 -25.79 -13.75 -10.58
CA SER A 290 -25.44 -12.34 -10.41
C SER A 290 -26.62 -11.42 -10.75
N MET A 291 -26.72 -10.31 -10.03
CA MET A 291 -27.66 -9.23 -10.29
C MET A 291 -26.99 -8.14 -11.13
N SER A 292 -27.80 -7.35 -11.84
CA SER A 292 -27.27 -6.17 -12.54
C SER A 292 -26.82 -5.11 -11.51
N PRO A 293 -25.82 -4.27 -11.85
CA PRO A 293 -25.40 -3.15 -11.01
C PRO A 293 -26.58 -2.29 -10.52
N GLU A 294 -27.55 -2.00 -11.40
CA GLU A 294 -28.73 -1.19 -11.05
C GLU A 294 -29.61 -1.87 -10.00
N THR A 295 -29.73 -3.20 -10.09
CA THR A 295 -30.50 -3.98 -9.12
C THR A 295 -29.78 -4.03 -7.78
N ALA A 296 -28.46 -4.21 -7.77
CA ALA A 296 -27.64 -4.20 -6.56
C ALA A 296 -27.71 -2.83 -5.86
N ILE A 297 -27.58 -1.73 -6.61
CA ILE A 297 -27.72 -0.37 -6.07
C ILE A 297 -29.10 -0.14 -5.46
N ARG A 298 -30.18 -0.62 -6.10
CA ARG A 298 -31.53 -0.49 -5.53
C ARG A 298 -31.63 -1.21 -4.18
N ILE A 299 -31.07 -2.41 -4.05
CA ILE A 299 -31.05 -3.15 -2.77
C ILE A 299 -30.27 -2.38 -1.69
N LEU A 300 -29.11 -1.80 -2.03
CA LEU A 300 -28.34 -0.98 -1.09
C LEU A 300 -29.13 0.25 -0.63
N GLN A 301 -29.87 0.90 -1.53
CA GLN A 301 -30.73 2.03 -1.22
C GLN A 301 -31.90 1.64 -0.30
N GLU A 302 -32.51 0.47 -0.52
CA GLU A 302 -33.56 -0.07 0.34
C GLU A 302 -33.03 -0.38 1.76
N GLU A 303 -31.86 -1.01 1.88
CA GLU A 303 -31.22 -1.27 3.19
C GLU A 303 -30.81 0.03 3.90
N ALA A 304 -30.36 1.05 3.16
CA ALA A 304 -30.08 2.38 3.72
C ALA A 304 -31.36 3.07 4.23
N GLN A 305 -32.46 3.01 3.46
CA GLN A 305 -33.77 3.54 3.89
C GLN A 305 -34.32 2.82 5.12
N ALA A 306 -34.02 1.53 5.25
CA ALA A 306 -34.34 0.74 6.44
C ALA A 306 -33.43 1.06 7.65
N GLY A 307 -32.45 1.96 7.51
CA GLY A 307 -31.52 2.36 8.58
C GLY A 307 -30.42 1.34 8.85
N LYS A 308 -30.18 0.38 7.96
CA LYS A 308 -29.14 -0.66 8.13
C LYS A 308 -27.78 -0.24 7.59
N LEU A 309 -27.78 0.53 6.50
CA LEU A 309 -26.58 1.04 5.84
C LEU A 309 -26.53 2.56 5.91
N ASP A 310 -25.32 3.11 5.83
CA ASP A 310 -25.10 4.54 5.82
C ASP A 310 -25.63 5.17 4.52
N SER A 311 -26.61 6.04 4.64
CA SER A 311 -27.32 6.63 3.49
C SER A 311 -26.43 7.56 2.67
N GLU A 312 -25.47 8.25 3.29
CA GLU A 312 -24.55 9.13 2.57
C GLU A 312 -23.55 8.32 1.76
N LEU A 313 -22.97 7.28 2.39
CA LEU A 313 -22.03 6.38 1.71
C LEU A 313 -22.71 5.61 0.56
N VAL A 314 -23.93 5.10 0.76
CA VAL A 314 -24.69 4.44 -0.31
C VAL A 314 -24.99 5.40 -1.47
N MET A 315 -25.25 6.68 -1.17
CA MET A 315 -25.44 7.70 -2.21
C MET A 315 -24.16 7.95 -3.00
N LEU A 316 -23.01 8.06 -2.34
CA LEU A 316 -21.71 8.20 -2.99
C LEU A 316 -21.38 6.97 -3.85
N PHE A 317 -21.55 5.78 -3.29
CA PHE A 317 -21.33 4.52 -4.00
C PHE A 317 -22.21 4.40 -5.25
N SER A 318 -23.48 4.79 -5.14
CA SER A 318 -24.42 4.83 -6.28
C SER A 318 -23.94 5.75 -7.40
N ARG A 319 -23.27 6.86 -7.09
CA ARG A 319 -22.69 7.76 -8.11
C ARG A 319 -21.46 7.12 -8.74
N LEU A 320 -20.56 6.53 -7.96
CA LEU A 320 -19.37 5.83 -8.47
C LEU A 320 -19.73 4.72 -9.46
N VAL A 321 -20.75 3.91 -9.16
CA VAL A 321 -21.28 2.89 -10.09
C VAL A 321 -21.79 3.54 -11.38
N LYS A 322 -22.60 4.61 -11.29
CA LYS A 322 -23.17 5.29 -12.47
C LYS A 322 -22.13 5.97 -13.34
N ASP A 323 -21.06 6.48 -12.73
CA ASP A 323 -19.96 7.16 -13.41
C ASP A 323 -18.97 6.17 -14.05
N GLY A 324 -19.27 4.86 -14.04
CA GLY A 324 -18.45 3.82 -14.63
C GLY A 324 -17.11 3.61 -13.90
N LYS A 325 -16.99 4.05 -12.64
CA LYS A 325 -15.74 3.95 -11.88
C LYS A 325 -15.35 2.51 -11.56
N PHE A 326 -16.24 1.56 -11.80
CA PHE A 326 -16.06 0.13 -11.52
C PHE A 326 -16.14 -0.76 -12.78
N ASP A 327 -16.27 -0.17 -13.97
CA ASP A 327 -16.49 -0.95 -15.20
C ASP A 327 -15.32 -1.91 -15.51
N ALA A 328 -14.09 -1.50 -15.19
CA ALA A 328 -12.89 -2.31 -15.36
C ALA A 328 -12.71 -3.44 -14.31
N ILE A 329 -13.56 -3.48 -13.29
CA ILE A 329 -13.50 -4.42 -12.15
C ILE A 329 -14.40 -5.64 -12.40
N SER A 330 -15.33 -5.52 -13.35
CA SER A 330 -16.42 -6.47 -13.59
C SER A 330 -16.15 -7.47 -14.73
N GLU A 331 -14.94 -7.45 -15.32
CA GLU A 331 -14.46 -8.40 -16.35
C GLU A 331 -13.71 -9.58 -15.74
#